data_AF-A0A975ZR41-F1
#
_entry.id   AF-A0A975ZR41-F1
#
_cell.length_a   1.000
_cell.length_b   1.000
_cell.length_c   1.000
_cell.angle_alpha   90.00
_cell.angle_beta   90.00
_cell.angle_gamma   90.00
#
_symmetry.space_group_name_H-M   'P 1'
#
loop_
_entity.id
_entity.type
_entity.pdbx_description
1 polymer ?
#
loop_
_entity_poly.entity_id
_entity_poly.type
_entity_poly.pdbx_seq_one_letter_code
_entity_poly.pdbx_strand_id
1 'polypeptide(L)'
;MNTSLRKTPRWDVLTCSVIVVACSILVYDALELPPGSFEPLGSGFMPRVLGLLVIGLSVLVALGALSKPAPEASELPPDLFAGMSMTTLTIAAATLFQSRAIDFGILMAAFIFAGVMALEHGRRAAILPAAITGITFGFGMKYVFTRIFVVDLPVWF
;
A
#
# COMPACT_ATOMS: atom_id res chain seq x y z
N MET A 1 -9.85 -32.60 20.06
CA MET A 1 -9.12 -31.61 20.88
C MET A 1 -8.89 -30.40 19.98
N ASN A 2 -9.89 -29.50 19.90
CA ASN A 2 -9.87 -28.35 18.99
C ASN A 2 -9.09 -27.20 19.65
N THR A 3 -7.86 -26.98 19.21
CA THR A 3 -7.11 -25.76 19.50
C THR A 3 -7.65 -24.65 18.61
N SER A 4 -8.68 -23.94 19.06
CA SER A 4 -9.07 -22.67 18.44
C SER A 4 -7.93 -21.68 18.67
N LEU A 5 -7.26 -21.31 17.58
CA LEU A 5 -6.28 -20.23 17.56
C LEU A 5 -7.04 -18.91 17.77
N ARG A 6 -7.32 -18.57 19.02
CA ARG A 6 -7.72 -17.21 19.37
C ARG A 6 -6.63 -16.28 18.83
N LYS A 7 -6.94 -15.45 17.82
CA LYS A 7 -6.13 -14.27 17.50
C LYS A 7 -6.16 -13.39 18.74
N THR A 8 -5.18 -13.61 19.60
CA THR A 8 -4.93 -12.81 20.78
C THR A 8 -4.74 -11.36 20.34
N PRO A 9 -5.44 -10.39 20.95
CA PRO A 9 -5.33 -8.96 20.60
C PRO A 9 -3.88 -8.43 20.66
N ARG A 10 -2.97 -9.18 21.30
CA ARG A 10 -1.51 -8.94 21.28
C ARG A 10 -0.91 -8.83 19.87
N TRP A 11 -1.39 -9.56 18.86
CA TRP A 11 -0.82 -9.50 17.52
C TRP A 11 -1.21 -8.23 16.77
N ASP A 12 -2.45 -7.77 16.94
CA ASP A 12 -2.92 -6.51 16.36
C ASP A 12 -2.22 -5.33 17.03
N VAL A 13 -2.11 -5.36 18.37
CA VAL A 13 -1.36 -4.36 19.14
C VAL A 13 0.12 -4.35 18.73
N LEU A 14 0.77 -5.52 18.65
CA LEU A 14 2.17 -5.62 18.23
C LEU A 14 2.37 -5.05 16.82
N THR A 15 1.51 -5.43 15.86
CA THR A 15 1.58 -4.94 14.48
C THR A 15 1.40 -3.43 14.43
N CYS A 16 0.41 -2.88 15.15
CA CYS A 16 0.19 -1.44 15.26
C CYS A 16 1.38 -0.73 15.92
N SER A 17 1.98 -1.30 16.98
CA SER A 17 3.17 -0.74 17.63
C SER A 17 4.36 -0.68 16.67
N VAL A 18 4.61 -1.74 15.90
CA VAL A 18 5.68 -1.76 14.88
C VAL A 18 5.44 -0.69 13.82
N ILE A 19 4.22 -0.56 13.31
CA ILE A 19 3.85 0.46 12.32
C ILE A 19 4.07 1.87 12.89
N VAL A 20 3.63 2.13 14.12
CA VAL A 20 3.81 3.43 14.79
C VAL A 20 5.30 3.78 14.93
N VAL A 21 6.14 2.83 15.33
CA VAL A 21 7.59 3.04 15.44
C VAL A 21 8.19 3.35 14.06
N ALA A 22 7.89 2.54 13.05
CA ALA A 22 8.42 2.75 11.70
C ALA A 22 7.99 4.10 11.11
N CYS A 23 6.71 4.46 11.23
CA CYS A 23 6.22 5.75 10.75
C CYS A 23 6.78 6.93 11.56
N SER A 24 7.01 6.77 12.87
CA SER A 24 7.64 7.81 13.69
C SER A 24 9.06 8.11 13.22
N ILE A 25 9.84 7.08 12.86
CA ILE A 25 11.18 7.24 12.28
C ILE A 25 11.10 8.02 10.96
N LEU A 26 10.17 7.67 10.07
CA LEU A 26 10.00 8.39 8.80
C LEU A 26 9.59 9.85 8.99
N VAL A 27 8.73 10.14 9.97
CA VAL A 27 8.35 11.52 10.30
C VAL A 27 9.55 12.28 10.86
N TYR A 28 10.37 11.64 11.70
CA TYR A 28 11.59 12.23 12.25
C TYR A 28 12.58 12.58 11.15
N ASP A 29 12.90 11.65 10.25
CA ASP A 29 13.78 11.89 9.10
C ASP A 29 13.21 13.00 8.21
N ALA A 30 11.88 13.03 8.05
CA ALA A 30 11.23 14.06 7.27
C ALA A 30 11.29 15.46 7.91
N LEU A 31 11.52 15.58 9.23
CA LEU A 31 11.75 16.86 9.90
C LEU A 31 13.11 17.47 9.56
N GLU A 32 14.12 16.63 9.31
CA GLU A 32 15.48 17.04 8.98
C GLU A 32 15.66 17.41 7.50
N LEU A 33 14.67 17.13 6.65
CA LEU A 33 14.71 17.49 5.24
C LEU A 33 14.75 19.02 5.08
N PRO A 34 15.79 19.56 4.42
CA PRO A 34 15.90 21.00 4.18
C PRO A 34 14.70 21.48 3.34
N PRO A 35 14.18 22.68 3.61
CA PRO A 35 13.09 23.23 2.81
C PRO A 35 13.58 23.36 1.37
N GLY A 36 12.89 22.65 0.45
CA GLY A 36 13.22 22.70 -0.97
C GLY A 36 13.06 24.13 -1.48
N SER A 37 14.10 24.66 -2.13
CA SER A 37 14.15 26.04 -2.64
C SER A 37 13.04 26.38 -3.65
N PHE A 38 12.35 25.36 -4.18
CA PHE A 38 11.36 25.47 -5.24
C PHE A 38 9.99 24.87 -4.88
N GLU A 39 9.78 24.42 -3.63
CA GLU A 39 8.52 23.82 -3.20
C GLU A 39 7.88 24.62 -2.05
N PRO A 40 6.69 25.22 -2.22
CA PRO A 40 6.07 26.09 -1.21
C PRO A 40 5.72 25.35 0.09
N LEU A 41 5.61 24.02 0.04
CA LEU A 41 5.29 23.17 1.20
C LEU A 41 6.52 22.45 1.78
N GLY A 42 7.64 22.43 1.07
CA GLY A 42 8.85 21.69 1.42
C GLY A 42 8.74 20.17 1.21
N SER A 43 9.86 19.55 0.82
CA SER A 43 9.99 18.12 0.49
C SER A 43 9.60 17.18 1.64
N GLY A 44 9.68 17.65 2.88
CA GLY A 44 9.27 16.91 4.07
C GLY A 44 7.76 16.89 4.34
N PHE A 45 6.94 17.71 3.66
CA PHE A 45 5.51 17.81 3.98
C PHE A 45 4.76 16.50 3.76
N MET A 46 4.92 15.87 2.59
CA MET A 46 4.17 14.67 2.25
C MET A 46 4.50 13.47 3.16
N PRO A 47 5.79 13.15 3.42
CA PRO A 47 6.13 12.10 4.38
C PRO A 47 5.61 12.38 5.80
N ARG A 48 5.64 13.64 6.26
CA ARG A 48 5.14 14.03 7.59
C ARG A 48 3.63 13.80 7.71
N VAL A 49 2.83 14.29 6.76
CA VAL A 49 1.36 14.16 6.80
C VAL A 49 0.94 12.69 6.73
N LEU A 50 1.54 11.93 5.82
CA LEU A 50 1.24 10.50 5.68
C LEU A 50 1.64 9.72 6.94
N GLY A 51 2.85 9.95 7.46
CA GLY A 51 3.32 9.29 8.67
C GLY A 51 2.43 9.57 9.88
N LEU A 52 2.06 10.84 10.10
CA LEU A 52 1.15 11.22 11.20
C LEU A 52 -0.25 10.60 11.05
N LEU A 53 -0.80 10.56 9.83
CA LEU A 53 -2.10 9.95 9.57
C LEU A 53 -2.06 8.45 9.88
N VAL A 54 -1.04 7.73 9.40
CA VAL A 54 -0.89 6.29 9.64
C VAL A 54 -0.70 6.01 11.13
N ILE A 55 0.14 6.79 11.84
CA ILE A 55 0.30 6.69 13.29
C ILE A 55 -1.06 6.86 13.99
N GLY A 56 -1.83 7.89 13.64
CA GLY A 56 -3.15 8.14 14.21
C GLY A 56 -4.12 6.98 14.02
N LEU A 57 -4.19 6.44 12.80
CA LEU A 57 -5.03 5.28 12.49
C LEU A 57 -4.57 4.03 13.25
N SER A 58 -3.28 3.75 13.30
CA SER A 58 -2.73 2.59 14.03
C SER A 58 -3.01 2.67 15.54
N VAL A 59 -2.92 3.87 16.13
CA VAL A 59 -3.31 4.08 17.54
C VAL A 59 -4.80 3.82 17.74
N LEU A 60 -5.67 4.34 16.86
CA LEU A 60 -7.11 4.10 16.94
C LEU A 60 -7.46 2.60 16.85
N VAL A 61 -6.79 1.87 15.95
CA VAL A 61 -6.97 0.41 15.82
C VAL A 61 -6.49 -0.31 17.07
N ALA A 62 -5.33 0.04 17.62
CA ALA A 62 -4.82 -0.55 18.86
C ALA A 62 -5.76 -0.32 20.06
N LEU A 63 -6.29 0.91 20.20
CA LEU A 63 -7.30 1.24 21.22
C LEU A 63 -8.61 0.49 21.01
N GLY A 64 -9.03 0.30 19.76
CA GLY A 64 -10.19 -0.51 19.40
C GLY A 64 -10.02 -1.99 19.75
N ALA A 65 -8.83 -2.54 19.50
CA ALA A 65 -8.46 -3.93 19.83
C ALA A 65 -8.38 -4.19 21.34
N LEU A 66 -8.07 -3.15 22.12
CA LEU A 66 -8.12 -3.19 23.60
C LEU A 66 -9.55 -3.15 24.14
N SER A 67 -10.48 -2.53 23.40
CA SER A 67 -11.84 -2.23 23.89
C SER A 67 -12.90 -3.26 23.48
N LYS A 68 -12.65 -4.08 22.46
CA LYS A 68 -13.61 -5.08 21.95
C LYS A 68 -12.95 -6.46 21.84
N PRO A 69 -13.61 -7.55 22.26
CA PRO A 69 -13.15 -8.89 21.92
C PRO A 69 -13.10 -9.00 20.39
N ALA A 70 -11.99 -9.57 19.90
CA ALA A 70 -11.72 -9.70 18.46
C ALA A 70 -12.97 -10.24 17.75
N PRO A 71 -13.42 -9.61 16.64
CA PRO A 71 -14.43 -10.22 15.80
C PRO A 71 -13.95 -11.63 15.45
N GLU A 72 -14.84 -12.62 15.50
CA GLU A 72 -14.53 -13.94 14.94
C GLU A 72 -14.04 -13.71 13.51
N ALA A 73 -12.73 -13.90 13.31
CA ALA A 73 -12.17 -13.85 11.99
C ALA A 73 -12.89 -14.95 11.22
N SER A 74 -13.59 -14.57 10.14
CA SER A 74 -13.94 -15.53 9.11
C SER A 74 -12.60 -16.04 8.58
N GLU A 75 -12.13 -17.16 9.14
CA GLU A 75 -10.95 -17.87 8.67
C GLU A 75 -11.30 -18.49 7.32
N LEU A 76 -11.33 -17.65 6.28
CA LEU A 76 -11.12 -18.15 4.94
C LEU A 76 -9.74 -18.83 4.95
N PRO A 77 -9.65 -20.11 4.55
CA PRO A 77 -8.38 -20.80 4.53
C PRO A 77 -7.38 -19.98 3.71
N PRO A 78 -6.12 -19.88 4.14
CA PRO A 78 -5.12 -19.09 3.44
C PRO A 78 -5.00 -19.58 2.00
N ASP A 79 -5.40 -18.73 1.05
CA ASP A 79 -5.28 -19.02 -0.37
C ASP A 79 -3.82 -18.84 -0.79
N LEU A 80 -3.06 -19.94 -0.71
CA LEU A 80 -1.66 -19.98 -1.09
C LEU A 80 -1.46 -19.60 -2.55
N PHE A 81 -2.42 -19.88 -3.43
CA PHE A 81 -2.32 -19.52 -4.85
C PHE A 81 -2.46 -18.01 -5.04
N ALA A 82 -3.43 -17.37 -4.38
CA ALA A 82 -3.55 -15.92 -4.36
C ALA A 82 -2.31 -15.26 -3.74
N GLY A 83 -1.77 -15.82 -2.66
CA GLY A 83 -0.53 -15.33 -2.03
C GLY A 83 0.67 -15.42 -2.97
N MET A 84 0.92 -16.59 -3.55
CA MET A 84 2.04 -16.83 -4.46
C MET A 84 1.94 -16.00 -5.75
N SER A 85 0.73 -15.89 -6.33
CA SER A 85 0.51 -15.07 -7.52
C SER A 85 0.76 -13.60 -7.24
N MET A 86 0.31 -13.07 -6.10
CA MET A 86 0.61 -11.70 -5.68
C MET A 86 2.10 -11.46 -5.42
N THR A 87 2.79 -12.38 -4.75
CA THR A 87 4.24 -12.26 -4.52
C THR A 87 4.99 -12.25 -5.86
N THR A 88 4.65 -13.16 -6.76
CA THR A 88 5.26 -13.26 -8.09
C THR A 88 5.01 -12.00 -8.91
N LEU A 89 3.76 -11.51 -8.91
CA LEU A 89 3.37 -10.29 -9.61
C LEU A 89 4.09 -9.06 -9.05
N THR A 90 4.28 -8.99 -7.73
CA THR A 90 5.01 -7.90 -7.07
C THR A 90 6.48 -7.90 -7.46
N ILE A 91 7.14 -9.07 -7.45
CA ILE A 91 8.54 -9.20 -7.87
C ILE A 91 8.70 -8.82 -9.36
N ALA A 92 7.78 -9.29 -10.22
CA ALA A 92 7.78 -8.97 -11.65
C ALA A 92 7.56 -7.47 -11.90
N ALA A 93 6.61 -6.85 -11.21
CA ALA A 93 6.37 -5.41 -11.33
C ALA A 93 7.57 -4.58 -10.82
N ALA A 94 8.19 -4.98 -9.71
CA ALA A 94 9.37 -4.31 -9.18
C ALA A 94 10.58 -4.38 -10.13
N THR A 95 10.81 -5.55 -10.74
CA THR A 95 11.90 -5.74 -11.72
C THR A 95 11.64 -4.98 -13.01
N LEU A 96 10.40 -4.95 -13.52
CA LEU A 96 10.01 -4.11 -14.65
C LEU A 96 10.10 -2.61 -14.35
N PHE A 97 9.78 -2.20 -13.13
CA PHE A 97 9.95 -0.81 -12.72
C PHE A 97 11.44 -0.42 -12.69
N GLN A 98 12.30 -1.30 -12.20
CA GLN A 98 13.75 -1.07 -12.14
C GLN A 98 14.39 -0.94 -13.53
N SER A 99 13.89 -1.68 -14.52
CA SER A 99 14.41 -1.58 -15.90
C SER A 99 14.06 -0.26 -16.58
N ARG A 100 13.15 0.55 -16.00
CA ARG A 100 12.64 1.82 -16.57
C ARG A 100 12.13 1.68 -18.01
N ALA A 101 11.77 0.46 -18.42
CA ALA A 101 11.37 0.15 -19.78
C ALA A 101 9.87 0.35 -20.04
N ILE A 102 9.07 0.69 -19.03
CA ILE A 102 7.63 0.85 -19.14
C ILE A 102 7.20 2.10 -18.40
N ASP A 103 6.25 2.84 -18.99
CA ASP A 103 5.64 4.00 -18.34
C ASP A 103 5.00 3.62 -17.01
N PHE A 104 5.26 4.41 -15.96
CA PHE A 104 4.72 4.16 -14.62
C PHE A 104 3.19 3.96 -14.61
N GLY A 105 2.45 4.76 -15.38
CA GLY A 105 0.98 4.65 -15.42
C GLY A 105 0.50 3.32 -15.98
N ILE A 106 1.15 2.85 -17.04
CA ILE A 106 0.85 1.55 -17.68
C ILE A 106 1.23 0.41 -16.74
N LEU A 107 2.42 0.47 -16.12
CA LEU A 107 2.89 -0.57 -15.21
C LEU A 107 1.96 -0.72 -14.01
N MET A 108 1.56 0.40 -13.39
CA MET A 108 0.65 0.39 -12.24
C MET A 108 -0.76 -0.08 -12.62
N ALA A 109 -1.27 0.35 -13.78
CA ALA A 109 -2.56 -0.13 -14.27
C ALA A 109 -2.56 -1.64 -14.52
N ALA A 110 -1.50 -2.15 -15.17
CA ALA A 110 -1.32 -3.58 -15.41
C ALA A 110 -1.16 -4.37 -14.10
N PHE A 111 -0.40 -3.85 -13.14
CA PHE A 111 -0.22 -4.46 -11.82
C PHE A 111 -1.55 -4.60 -11.08
N ILE A 112 -2.33 -3.52 -10.97
CA ILE A 112 -3.64 -3.55 -10.30
C ILE A 112 -4.60 -4.49 -11.03
N PHE A 113 -4.66 -4.40 -12.36
CA PHE A 113 -5.51 -5.27 -13.16
C PHE A 113 -5.16 -6.75 -12.96
N ALA A 114 -3.89 -7.11 -13.11
CA ALA A 114 -3.42 -8.48 -12.92
C ALA A 114 -3.62 -8.96 -11.49
N GLY A 115 -3.44 -8.08 -10.49
CA GLY A 115 -3.67 -8.39 -9.09
C GLY A 115 -5.13 -8.71 -8.80
N VAL A 116 -6.07 -7.86 -9.26
CA VAL A 116 -7.50 -8.14 -9.10
C VAL A 116 -7.88 -9.42 -9.83
N MET A 117 -7.37 -9.64 -11.04
CA MET A 117 -7.64 -10.86 -11.79
C MET A 117 -7.08 -12.12 -11.12
N ALA A 118 -5.91 -12.04 -10.47
CA ALA A 118 -5.33 -13.13 -9.72
C ALA A 118 -6.16 -13.47 -8.47
N LEU A 119 -6.60 -12.46 -7.71
CA LEU A 119 -7.47 -12.64 -6.55
C LEU A 119 -8.84 -13.21 -6.93
N GLU A 120 -9.41 -12.73 -8.03
CA GLU A 120 -10.72 -13.14 -8.54
C GLU A 120 -10.67 -14.42 -9.39
N HIS A 121 -9.53 -15.12 -9.41
CA HIS A 121 -9.33 -16.36 -10.17
C HIS A 121 -9.74 -16.25 -11.65
N GLY A 122 -9.52 -15.08 -12.26
CA GLY A 122 -9.85 -14.82 -13.65
C GLY A 122 -11.35 -14.68 -13.96
N ARG A 123 -12.19 -14.46 -12.95
CA ARG A 123 -13.64 -14.29 -13.13
C ARG A 123 -13.95 -13.16 -14.12
N ARG A 124 -14.66 -13.47 -15.20
CA ARG A 124 -14.97 -12.50 -16.27
C ARG A 124 -15.72 -11.27 -15.79
N ALA A 125 -16.57 -11.42 -14.78
CA ALA A 125 -17.30 -10.31 -14.16
C ALA A 125 -16.37 -9.28 -13.48
N ALA A 126 -15.17 -9.70 -13.06
CA ALA A 126 -14.19 -8.83 -12.44
C ALA A 126 -13.31 -8.06 -13.44
N ILE A 127 -13.31 -8.43 -14.73
CA ILE A 127 -12.44 -7.80 -15.75
C ILE A 127 -12.74 -6.31 -15.88
N LEU A 128 -14.02 -5.95 -16.00
CA LEU A 128 -14.43 -4.55 -16.18
C LEU A 128 -14.09 -3.67 -14.96
N PRO A 129 -14.46 -4.04 -13.71
CA PRO A 129 -14.06 -3.27 -12.55
C PRO A 129 -12.53 -3.26 -12.37
N ALA A 130 -11.84 -4.37 -12.60
CA ALA A 130 -10.36 -4.41 -12.53
C ALA A 130 -9.71 -3.44 -13.51
N ALA A 131 -10.20 -3.38 -14.76
CA ALA A 131 -9.65 -2.50 -15.78
C ALA A 131 -9.90 -1.03 -15.44
N ILE A 132 -11.12 -0.69 -14.99
CA ILE A 132 -11.46 0.67 -14.56
C ILE A 132 -10.58 1.07 -13.38
N THR A 133 -10.53 0.27 -12.32
CA THR A 133 -9.70 0.55 -11.14
C THR A 133 -8.23 0.67 -11.51
N GLY A 134 -7.70 -0.24 -12.34
CA GLY A 134 -6.30 -0.21 -12.78
C GLY A 134 -5.98 1.07 -13.56
N ILE A 135 -6.78 1.44 -14.55
CA ILE A 135 -6.56 2.64 -15.35
C ILE A 135 -6.68 3.90 -14.48
N THR A 136 -7.75 4.01 -13.68
CA THR A 136 -7.99 5.17 -12.83
C THR A 136 -6.86 5.36 -11.82
N PHE A 137 -6.44 4.31 -11.12
CA PHE A 137 -5.35 4.42 -10.14
C PHE A 137 -3.98 4.55 -10.80
N GLY A 138 -3.68 3.81 -11.87
CA GLY A 138 -2.38 3.87 -12.54
C GLY A 138 -2.09 5.26 -13.13
N PHE A 139 -3.00 5.78 -13.94
CA PHE A 139 -2.85 7.11 -14.52
C PHE A 139 -3.13 8.23 -13.52
N GLY A 140 -4.06 8.03 -12.59
CA GLY A 140 -4.32 8.99 -11.51
C GLY A 140 -3.08 9.19 -10.64
N MET A 141 -2.39 8.11 -10.27
CA MET A 141 -1.15 8.17 -9.51
C MET A 141 -0.03 8.85 -10.29
N LYS A 142 0.13 8.49 -11.58
CA LYS A 142 1.07 9.19 -12.47
C LYS A 142 0.80 10.70 -12.52
N TYR A 143 -0.47 11.09 -12.65
CA TYR A 143 -0.87 12.49 -12.67
C TYR A 143 -0.54 13.20 -11.36
N VAL A 144 -0.86 12.60 -10.21
CA VAL A 144 -0.54 13.16 -8.90
C VAL A 144 0.96 13.37 -8.75
N PHE A 145 1.78 12.36 -9.06
CA PHE A 145 3.24 12.50 -8.95
C PHE A 145 3.82 13.55 -9.90
N THR A 146 3.42 13.55 -11.17
CA THR A 146 4.01 14.46 -12.17
C THR A 146 3.47 15.88 -12.10
N ARG A 147 2.19 16.07 -11.76
CA ARG A 147 1.54 17.40 -11.80
C ARG A 147 1.36 18.03 -10.43
N ILE A 148 1.13 17.23 -9.38
CA ILE A 148 0.91 17.75 -8.02
C ILE A 148 2.22 17.76 -7.25
N PHE A 149 2.96 16.65 -7.27
CA PHE A 149 4.24 16.55 -6.55
C PHE A 149 5.45 16.98 -7.36
N VAL A 150 5.30 17.22 -8.66
CA VAL A 150 6.40 17.62 -9.55
C VAL A 150 7.60 16.66 -9.42
N VAL A 151 7.31 15.38 -9.20
CA VAL A 151 8.30 14.31 -9.13
C VAL A 151 8.36 13.64 -10.49
N ASP A 152 9.55 13.67 -11.09
CA ASP A 152 9.81 12.94 -12.33
C ASP A 152 9.77 11.44 -12.08
N LEU A 153 8.70 10.83 -12.58
CA LEU A 153 8.60 9.39 -12.70
C LEU A 153 9.36 8.94 -13.95
N PRO A 154 9.85 7.69 -14.00
CA PRO A 154 10.42 7.13 -15.21
C PRO A 154 9.36 7.13 -16.33
N VAL A 155 9.45 8.16 -17.16
CA VAL A 155 8.85 8.27 -18.47
C VAL A 155 10.03 8.22 -19.44
N TRP A 156 9.87 7.51 -20.55
CA TRP A 156 10.90 7.30 -21.55
C TRP A 156 11.74 8.56 -21.84
N PHE A 157 13.05 8.34 -22.04
CA PHE A 157 14.13 9.31 -22.29
C PHE A 157 13.71 10.66 -22.88
#